data_AF-F6VSZ6-F1
#
_entry.id   AF-F6VSZ6-F1
#
_cell.length_a   1.000
_cell.length_b   1.000
_cell.length_c   1.000
_cell.angle_alpha   90.00
_cell.angle_beta   90.00
_cell.angle_gamma   90.00
#
_symmetry.space_group_name_H-M   'P 1'
#
loop_
_entity.id
_entity.type
_entity.pdbx_description
1 polymer ?
#
loop_
_entity_poly.entity_id
_entity_poly.type
_entity_poly.pdbx_seq_one_letter_code
_entity_poly.pdbx_strand_id
1 'polypeptide(L)'
;MTGQVAVSGIPELLSACRGVHTTAICCKNRAARVRVGKGDKPVTYEQAHPPHYIAHRKGWLSLHTSNLDGEEGASDRTVEDVFIRKFLYGTFPGCLADQVVLKRRANELIICALMLQRLPPIKIYFLVGYSEALLSAFYKCPVRLYLQTVPTKNVYKYI
;
A
#
# COMPACT_ATOMS: atom_id res chain seq x y z
N MET A 1 33.89 -68.64 18.59
CA MET A 1 32.81 -69.07 19.52
C MET A 1 32.74 -67.99 20.58
N THR A 2 31.69 -67.22 20.85
CA THR A 2 30.26 -67.11 20.49
C THR A 2 29.90 -65.79 21.20
N GLY A 3 29.48 -64.71 20.55
CA GLY A 3 28.14 -64.53 20.01
C GLY A 3 27.14 -64.18 21.12
N GLN A 4 26.42 -63.05 20.93
CA GLN A 4 25.15 -62.60 21.52
C GLN A 4 25.21 -61.49 22.58
N VAL A 5 24.28 -60.51 22.66
CA VAL A 5 23.15 -60.02 21.84
C VAL A 5 22.75 -58.66 22.45
N ALA A 6 22.22 -57.75 21.64
CA ALA A 6 21.66 -56.46 22.07
C ALA A 6 20.30 -56.60 22.81
N VAL A 7 20.07 -55.76 23.83
CA VAL A 7 18.74 -55.43 24.39
C VAL A 7 18.82 -53.93 24.77
N SER A 8 18.52 -53.03 23.85
CA SER A 8 17.21 -52.41 23.59
C SER A 8 16.72 -51.45 24.68
N GLY A 9 16.76 -50.16 24.34
CA GLY A 9 15.74 -49.18 24.70
C GLY A 9 15.85 -48.56 26.10
N ILE A 10 16.33 -47.33 26.15
CA ILE A 10 15.55 -46.14 26.53
C ILE A 10 16.16 -45.01 25.69
N PRO A 11 15.42 -44.33 24.80
CA PRO A 11 15.90 -43.06 24.31
C PRO A 11 15.92 -42.13 25.51
N GLU A 12 17.08 -41.56 25.83
CA GLU A 12 17.14 -40.33 26.62
C GLU A 12 16.12 -39.39 25.99
N LEU A 13 15.01 -39.21 26.69
CA LEU A 13 14.02 -38.20 26.38
C LEU A 13 14.81 -36.91 26.52
N LEU A 14 15.35 -36.43 25.40
CA LEU A 14 15.77 -35.06 25.23
C LEU A 14 14.56 -34.26 25.67
N SER A 15 14.60 -33.83 26.93
CA SER A 15 13.68 -32.87 27.50
C SER A 15 13.89 -31.64 26.64
N ALA A 16 13.09 -31.56 25.58
CA ALA A 16 12.91 -30.34 24.84
C ALA A 16 12.26 -29.41 25.85
N CYS A 17 13.10 -28.73 26.62
CA CYS A 17 12.73 -27.59 27.42
C CYS A 17 12.13 -26.59 26.43
N ARG A 18 10.83 -26.73 26.14
CA ARG A 18 10.01 -25.68 25.56
C ARG A 18 9.98 -24.59 26.62
N GLY A 19 11.01 -23.76 26.62
CA GLY A 19 11.06 -22.56 27.44
C GLY A 19 9.83 -21.74 27.11
N VAL A 20 8.88 -21.70 28.03
CA VAL A 20 7.74 -20.80 27.92
C VAL A 20 8.29 -19.40 28.15
N HIS A 21 8.45 -18.65 27.07
CA HIS A 21 8.79 -17.23 27.15
C HIS A 21 7.58 -16.49 27.72
N THR A 22 7.53 -16.26 29.03
CA THR A 22 6.47 -15.53 29.74
C THR A 22 6.69 -14.01 29.74
N THR A 23 7.64 -13.50 28.94
CA THR A 23 7.87 -12.06 28.81
C THR A 23 6.62 -11.37 28.25
N ALA A 24 6.15 -10.32 28.93
CA ALA A 24 5.01 -9.52 28.47
C ALA A 24 5.21 -9.11 27.00
N ILE A 25 4.20 -9.38 26.17
CA ILE A 25 4.21 -8.96 24.76
C ILE A 25 4.32 -7.45 24.74
N CYS A 26 5.46 -6.92 24.29
CA CYS A 26 5.63 -5.50 24.09
C CYS A 26 4.79 -5.09 22.87
N CYS A 27 3.55 -4.67 23.10
CA CYS A 27 2.58 -4.23 22.09
C CYS A 27 3.01 -2.89 21.46
N LYS A 28 4.08 -2.91 20.66
CA LYS A 28 4.54 -1.73 19.91
C LYS A 28 3.57 -1.43 18.77
N ASN A 29 3.22 -0.16 18.60
CA ASN A 29 2.39 0.30 17.48
C ASN A 29 3.08 0.05 16.13
N ARG A 30 2.43 -0.71 15.23
CA ARG A 30 2.96 -1.10 13.91
C ARG A 30 2.22 -0.49 12.72
N ALA A 31 1.04 0.09 12.92
CA ALA A 31 0.20 0.60 11.84
C ALA A 31 0.92 1.69 11.02
N ALA A 32 1.00 1.47 9.69
CA ALA A 32 1.61 2.37 8.69
C ALA A 32 2.96 3.00 9.14
N ARG A 33 3.82 2.20 9.78
CA ARG A 33 5.18 2.59 10.17
C ARG A 33 6.19 1.77 9.39
N VAL A 34 7.11 2.44 8.70
CA VAL A 34 8.28 1.78 8.14
C VAL A 34 9.29 1.55 9.27
N ARG A 35 9.69 0.29 9.47
CA ARG A 35 10.71 -0.07 10.47
C ARG A 35 12.08 0.43 10.05
N VAL A 36 12.83 0.91 11.03
CA VAL A 36 14.23 1.32 10.90
C VAL A 36 15.09 0.11 10.58
N GLY A 37 16.00 0.29 9.63
CA GLY A 37 17.01 -0.68 9.22
C GLY A 37 18.41 -0.13 9.45
N LYS A 38 19.31 -0.38 8.50
CA LYS A 38 20.72 0.07 8.54
C LYS A 38 20.91 1.52 8.09
N GLY A 39 19.86 2.18 7.58
CA GLY A 39 19.97 3.50 6.95
C GLY A 39 20.11 3.43 5.42
N ASP A 40 19.93 2.26 4.80
CA ASP A 40 20.05 2.09 3.34
C ASP A 40 18.67 2.11 2.64
N LYS A 41 17.56 2.09 3.39
CA LYS A 41 16.22 1.94 2.82
C LYS A 41 15.63 3.29 2.42
N PRO A 42 15.45 3.58 1.11
CA PRO A 42 14.81 4.82 0.69
C PRO A 42 13.31 4.79 0.99
N VAL A 43 12.79 5.87 1.57
CA VAL A 43 11.35 6.05 1.84
C VAL A 43 10.82 7.34 1.22
N THR A 44 9.58 7.29 0.73
CA THR A 44 8.87 8.49 0.26
C THR A 44 8.35 9.30 1.45
N TYR A 45 8.03 10.57 1.22
CA TYR A 45 7.43 11.45 2.24
C TYR A 45 6.18 10.84 2.87
N GLU A 46 5.30 10.27 2.04
CA GLU A 46 4.07 9.61 2.44
C GLU A 46 4.33 8.37 3.31
N GLN A 47 5.36 7.58 3.02
CA GLN A 47 5.71 6.39 3.78
C GLN A 47 6.50 6.70 5.07
N ALA A 48 7.20 7.83 5.11
CA ALA A 48 8.09 8.22 6.20
C ALA A 48 7.37 8.65 7.48
N HIS A 49 6.11 9.06 7.38
CA HIS A 49 5.33 9.65 8.45
C HIS A 49 4.24 8.68 8.97
N PRO A 50 4.20 8.40 10.29
CA PRO A 50 3.15 7.58 10.89
C PRO A 50 1.75 8.25 10.87
N PRO A 51 0.67 7.47 11.14
CA PRO A 51 -0.72 7.94 11.06
C PRO A 51 -1.06 9.18 11.90
N HIS A 52 -0.46 9.35 13.08
CA HIS A 52 -0.74 10.50 13.94
C HIS A 52 -0.25 11.85 13.39
N TYR A 53 0.46 11.86 12.25
CA TYR A 53 0.81 13.10 11.54
C TYR A 53 -0.13 13.44 10.39
N ILE A 54 -1.20 12.67 10.17
CA ILE A 54 -2.30 13.09 9.30
C ILE A 54 -2.90 14.37 9.86
N ALA A 55 -3.18 15.34 9.00
CA ALA A 55 -3.58 16.71 9.31
C ALA A 55 -2.52 17.63 9.97
N HIS A 56 -1.32 17.12 10.30
CA HIS A 56 -0.22 17.94 10.83
C HIS A 56 0.92 18.14 9.82
N ARG A 57 1.42 17.04 9.27
CA ARG A 57 2.49 17.03 8.24
C ARG A 57 2.00 16.47 6.93
N LYS A 58 1.02 15.57 7.00
CA LYS A 58 0.45 14.91 5.83
C LYS A 58 -1.01 15.31 5.63
N GLY A 59 -1.40 15.45 4.37
CA GLY A 59 -2.80 15.59 3.97
C GLY A 59 -3.51 14.24 3.80
N TRP A 60 -4.64 14.28 3.11
CA TRP A 60 -5.41 13.10 2.73
C TRP A 60 -5.19 12.74 1.26
N LEU A 61 -5.15 11.44 0.98
CA LEU A 61 -5.00 10.92 -0.38
C LEU A 61 -6.33 10.79 -1.12
N SER A 62 -7.46 10.91 -0.44
CA SER A 62 -8.79 10.98 -1.04
C SER A 62 -9.54 12.15 -0.44
N LEU A 63 -10.15 12.96 -1.28
CA LEU A 63 -10.94 14.12 -0.89
C LEU A 63 -12.35 13.99 -1.48
N HIS A 64 -13.34 13.88 -0.60
CA HIS A 64 -14.78 13.83 -0.90
C HIS A 64 -15.58 14.40 0.28
N THR A 65 -16.86 14.73 0.07
CA THR A 65 -17.71 15.36 1.10
C THR A 65 -18.34 14.38 2.07
N SER A 66 -18.51 13.10 1.70
CA SER A 66 -19.28 12.11 2.46
C SER A 66 -18.81 11.80 3.90
N ASN A 67 -17.61 12.25 4.31
CA ASN A 67 -17.13 12.08 5.70
C ASN A 67 -17.40 13.31 6.58
N LEU A 68 -18.04 14.35 6.04
CA LEU A 68 -18.46 15.51 6.82
C LEU A 68 -19.69 15.15 7.67
N ASP A 69 -19.89 15.92 8.73
CA ASP A 69 -21.04 15.75 9.62
C ASP A 69 -22.35 15.98 8.85
N GLY A 70 -23.30 15.04 9.00
CA GLY A 70 -24.59 15.07 8.31
C GLY A 70 -24.59 14.60 6.85
N GLU A 71 -23.44 14.21 6.28
CA GLU A 71 -23.35 13.71 4.90
C GLU A 71 -23.50 12.18 4.82
N GLU A 72 -23.98 11.68 3.68
CA GLU A 72 -24.22 10.27 3.43
C GLU A 72 -23.28 9.68 2.34
N GLY A 73 -23.31 8.36 2.18
CA GLY A 73 -22.62 7.67 1.08
C GLY A 73 -21.12 7.43 1.28
N ALA A 74 -20.60 7.58 2.50
CA ALA A 74 -19.18 7.34 2.80
C ALA A 74 -18.73 5.91 2.43
N SER A 75 -19.58 4.92 2.71
CA SER A 75 -19.31 3.51 2.36
C SER A 75 -19.01 3.34 0.88
N ASP A 76 -19.85 3.89 0.01
CA ASP A 76 -19.75 3.71 -1.43
C ASP A 76 -18.49 4.40 -1.96
N ARG A 77 -18.20 5.62 -1.47
CA ARG A 77 -16.97 6.34 -1.83
C ARG A 77 -15.71 5.59 -1.41
N THR A 78 -15.72 4.94 -0.25
CA THR A 78 -14.57 4.13 0.19
C THR A 78 -14.37 2.87 -0.66
N VAL A 79 -15.46 2.22 -1.10
CA VAL A 79 -15.38 1.05 -2.00
C VAL A 79 -14.83 1.47 -3.36
N GLU A 80 -15.32 2.59 -3.90
CA GLU A 80 -14.79 3.19 -5.13
C GLU A 80 -13.29 3.48 -5.02
N ASP A 81 -12.85 4.13 -3.93
CA ASP A 81 -11.44 4.48 -3.73
C ASP A 81 -10.52 3.27 -3.68
N VAL A 82 -10.94 2.22 -2.97
CA VAL A 82 -10.16 0.98 -2.87
C VAL A 82 -10.10 0.29 -4.23
N PHE A 83 -11.20 0.27 -4.98
CA PHE A 83 -11.22 -0.29 -6.33
C PHE A 83 -10.28 0.46 -7.27
N ILE A 84 -10.39 1.80 -7.33
CA ILE A 84 -9.57 2.64 -8.23
C ILE A 84 -8.08 2.44 -7.94
N ARG A 85 -7.69 2.39 -6.66
CA ARG A 85 -6.28 2.17 -6.27
C ARG A 85 -5.76 0.82 -6.74
N LYS A 86 -6.55 -0.25 -6.60
CA LYS A 86 -6.18 -1.60 -7.07
C LYS A 86 -6.17 -1.68 -8.60
N PHE A 87 -7.15 -1.09 -9.25
CA PHE A 87 -7.26 -1.01 -10.70
C PHE A 87 -6.00 -0.33 -11.27
N LEU A 88 -5.68 0.89 -10.83
CA LEU A 88 -4.51 1.63 -11.30
C LEU A 88 -3.19 0.90 -11.02
N TYR A 89 -3.07 0.24 -9.87
CA TYR A 89 -1.89 -0.57 -9.56
C TYR A 89 -1.72 -1.74 -10.53
N GLY A 90 -2.83 -2.34 -10.99
CA GLY A 90 -2.82 -3.39 -12.02
C GLY A 90 -2.62 -2.86 -13.44
N THR A 91 -3.27 -1.75 -13.80
CA THR A 91 -3.19 -1.15 -15.15
C THR A 91 -1.81 -0.57 -15.44
N PHE A 92 -1.13 -0.02 -14.43
CA PHE A 92 0.18 0.61 -14.56
C PHE A 92 1.26 -0.19 -13.79
N PRO A 93 1.59 -1.42 -14.23
CA PRO A 93 2.46 -2.31 -13.48
C PRO A 93 3.88 -1.72 -13.34
N GLY A 94 4.31 -1.53 -12.10
CA GLY A 94 5.63 -1.00 -11.77
C GLY A 94 5.88 0.43 -12.25
N CYS A 95 4.87 1.15 -12.72
CA CYS A 95 5.02 2.52 -13.21
C CYS A 95 4.61 3.56 -12.17
N LEU A 96 3.81 3.22 -11.16
CA LEU A 96 3.44 4.17 -10.10
C LEU A 96 4.63 4.45 -9.16
N ALA A 97 5.01 5.73 -9.04
CA ALA A 97 6.12 6.17 -8.20
C ALA A 97 5.70 6.31 -6.72
N ASP A 98 4.49 6.81 -6.47
CA ASP A 98 3.92 6.98 -5.13
C ASP A 98 2.42 6.63 -5.11
N GLN A 99 1.76 6.80 -3.96
CA GLN A 99 0.32 6.56 -3.83
C GLN A 99 -0.49 7.53 -4.69
N VAL A 100 -1.62 7.04 -5.22
CA VAL A 100 -2.54 7.82 -6.04
C VAL A 100 -3.34 8.79 -5.17
N VAL A 101 -3.53 10.01 -5.66
CA VAL A 101 -4.38 11.04 -5.04
C VAL A 101 -5.70 11.11 -5.79
N LEU A 102 -6.80 10.97 -5.06
CA LEU A 102 -8.17 11.00 -5.58
C LEU A 102 -8.85 12.29 -5.13
N LYS A 103 -9.49 12.98 -6.07
CA LYS A 103 -10.26 14.20 -5.79
C LYS A 103 -11.63 14.06 -6.44
N ARG A 104 -12.69 14.28 -5.68
CA ARG A 104 -14.05 14.39 -6.21
C ARG A 104 -14.48 15.85 -6.19
N ARG A 105 -14.91 16.38 -7.33
CA ARG A 105 -15.46 17.73 -7.46
C ARG A 105 -16.79 17.64 -8.18
N ALA A 106 -17.88 17.90 -7.46
CA ALA A 106 -19.22 17.60 -7.96
C ALA A 106 -19.29 16.15 -8.52
N ASN A 107 -19.78 15.97 -9.74
CA ASN A 107 -19.83 14.66 -10.40
C ASN A 107 -18.50 14.23 -11.05
N GLU A 108 -17.46 15.07 -11.04
CA GLU A 108 -16.17 14.74 -11.68
C GLU A 108 -15.25 13.99 -10.71
N LEU A 109 -14.74 12.84 -11.17
CA LEU A 109 -13.70 12.09 -10.48
C LEU A 109 -12.34 12.39 -11.10
N ILE A 110 -11.46 12.98 -10.31
CA ILE A 110 -10.12 13.38 -10.72
C ILE A 110 -9.11 12.46 -10.05
N ILE A 111 -8.35 11.75 -10.89
CA ILE A 111 -7.31 10.83 -10.48
C ILE A 111 -5.96 11.47 -10.78
N CYS A 112 -5.13 11.70 -9.76
CA CYS A 112 -3.78 12.21 -9.93
C CYS A 112 -2.77 11.14 -9.57
N ALA A 113 -1.87 10.79 -10.50
CA ALA A 113 -0.84 9.78 -10.28
C ALA A 113 0.56 10.30 -10.65
N LEU A 114 1.53 9.98 -9.80
CA LEU A 114 2.96 10.14 -10.07
C LEU A 114 3.48 8.87 -10.75
N MET A 115 4.05 9.00 -11.94
CA MET A 115 4.53 7.88 -12.75
C MET A 115 6.03 7.92 -13.02
N LEU A 116 6.65 6.75 -13.05
CA LEU A 116 8.01 6.52 -13.55
C LEU A 116 7.99 6.36 -15.06
N GLN A 117 9.04 6.84 -15.73
CA GLN A 117 9.20 6.78 -17.18
C GLN A 117 9.69 5.39 -17.65
N ARG A 118 8.96 4.32 -17.30
CA ARG A 118 9.30 2.93 -17.69
C ARG A 118 8.64 2.47 -18.99
N LEU A 119 7.56 3.13 -19.39
CA LEU A 119 6.80 2.80 -20.59
C LEU A 119 6.94 3.92 -21.64
N PRO A 120 6.91 3.57 -22.93
CA PRO A 120 6.89 4.58 -23.98
C PRO A 120 5.60 5.42 -23.91
N PRO A 121 5.65 6.71 -24.25
CA PRO A 121 4.51 7.62 -24.13
C PRO A 121 3.24 7.12 -24.84
N ILE A 122 3.37 6.48 -25.99
CA ILE A 122 2.23 5.97 -26.76
C ILE A 122 1.39 4.95 -25.99
N LYS A 123 2.03 4.07 -25.20
CA LYS A 123 1.32 3.09 -24.35
C LYS A 123 0.68 3.78 -23.16
N ILE A 124 1.32 4.83 -22.62
CA ILE A 124 0.77 5.61 -21.52
C ILE A 124 -0.52 6.31 -21.98
N TYR A 125 -0.50 7.02 -23.11
CA TYR A 125 -1.69 7.68 -23.65
C TYR A 125 -2.82 6.68 -23.95
N PHE A 126 -2.51 5.50 -24.47
CA PHE A 126 -3.49 4.44 -24.66
C PHE A 126 -4.13 4.01 -23.32
N LEU A 127 -3.32 3.75 -22.29
CA LEU A 127 -3.82 3.33 -20.98
C LEU A 127 -4.62 4.44 -20.28
N VAL A 128 -4.25 5.71 -20.48
CA VAL A 128 -5.02 6.86 -20.02
C VAL A 128 -6.41 6.85 -20.66
N GLY A 129 -6.49 6.82 -21.99
CA GLY A 129 -7.79 6.79 -22.68
C GLY A 129 -8.64 5.57 -22.31
N TYR A 130 -8.01 4.39 -22.20
CA TYR A 130 -8.66 3.16 -21.75
C TYR A 130 -9.26 3.30 -20.34
N SER A 131 -8.47 3.82 -19.39
CA SER A 131 -8.90 3.95 -18.01
C SER A 131 -9.98 5.03 -17.84
N GLU A 132 -9.85 6.18 -18.50
CA GLU A 132 -10.88 7.23 -18.47
C GLU A 132 -12.20 6.73 -19.05
N ALA A 133 -12.18 6.07 -20.21
CA ALA A 133 -13.39 5.55 -20.84
C ALA A 133 -14.05 4.43 -20.02
N LEU A 134 -13.27 3.47 -19.52
CA LEU A 134 -13.78 2.36 -18.71
C LEU A 134 -14.37 2.85 -17.40
N LEU A 135 -13.62 3.67 -16.65
CA LEU A 135 -14.08 4.16 -15.34
C LEU A 135 -15.30 5.08 -15.50
N SER A 136 -15.35 5.89 -16.57
CA SER A 136 -16.52 6.72 -16.84
C SER A 136 -17.76 5.88 -17.17
N ALA A 137 -17.59 4.81 -17.97
CA ALA A 137 -18.68 3.89 -18.29
C ALA A 137 -19.13 3.06 -17.08
N PHE A 138 -18.22 2.71 -16.16
CA PHE A 138 -18.49 1.91 -14.98
C PHE A 138 -19.20 2.72 -13.88
N TYR A 139 -18.66 3.88 -13.51
CA TYR A 139 -19.19 4.74 -12.44
C TYR A 139 -20.26 5.73 -12.90
N LYS A 140 -20.53 5.82 -14.21
CA LYS A 140 -21.50 6.75 -14.80
C LYS A 140 -21.20 8.22 -14.49
N CYS A 141 -19.92 8.54 -14.29
CA CYS A 141 -19.44 9.88 -13.98
C CYS A 141 -18.24 10.24 -14.87
N PRO A 142 -18.01 11.52 -15.19
CA PRO A 142 -16.83 11.92 -15.94
C PRO A 142 -15.57 11.70 -15.10
N VAL A 143 -14.66 10.86 -15.61
CA VAL A 143 -13.36 10.59 -14.97
C VAL A 143 -12.25 11.25 -15.76
N ARG A 144 -11.36 11.97 -15.07
CA ARG A 144 -10.15 12.57 -15.64
C ARG A 144 -8.89 12.10 -14.92
N LEU A 145 -7.90 11.67 -15.70
CA LEU A 145 -6.67 11.11 -15.18
C LEU A 145 -5.48 12.03 -15.50
N TYR A 146 -4.91 12.64 -14.46
CA TYR A 146 -3.74 13.50 -14.53
C TYR A 146 -2.48 12.73 -14.16
N LEU A 147 -1.53 12.69 -15.09
CA LEU A 147 -0.24 12.04 -14.91
C LEU A 147 0.87 13.08 -14.80
N GLN A 148 1.73 12.90 -13.81
CA GLN A 148 3.00 13.61 -13.72
C GLN A 148 4.13 12.58 -13.74
N THR A 149 5.01 12.69 -14.73
CA THR A 149 6.15 11.78 -14.85
C THR A 149 7.34 12.28 -14.04
N VAL A 150 8.06 11.34 -13.43
CA VAL A 150 9.26 11.56 -12.62
C VAL A 150 10.32 10.56 -13.09
N PRO A 151 11.60 10.96 -13.25
CA PRO A 151 12.64 10.05 -13.71
C PRO A 151 12.93 8.92 -12.72
N THR A 152 12.91 9.22 -11.43
CA THR A 152 13.19 8.28 -10.34
C THR A 152 12.17 8.43 -9.21
N LYS A 153 12.12 7.45 -8.31
CA LYS A 153 11.21 7.52 -7.16
C LYS A 153 11.71 8.59 -6.19
N ASN A 154 10.85 9.54 -5.82
CA ASN A 154 11.21 10.62 -4.90
C ASN A 154 11.56 10.09 -3.50
N VAL A 155 12.83 10.19 -3.13
CA VAL A 155 13.32 9.78 -1.81
C VAL A 155 13.28 10.98 -0.88
N TYR A 156 12.62 10.84 0.27
CA TYR A 156 12.56 11.87 1.31
C TYR A 156 13.66 11.69 2.36
N LYS A 157 13.86 10.46 2.83
CA LYS A 157 14.93 10.10 3.76
C LYS A 157 15.30 8.62 3.60
N TYR A 158 16.42 8.24 4.21
CA TYR A 158 16.83 6.86 4.35
C TYR A 158 16.65 6.40 5.80
N ILE A 159 16.11 5.19 5.99
CA ILE A 159 15.85 4.59 7.31
C ILE A 159 16.50 3.20 7.39
#